data_AF-A0A430AKV2-F1
#
_entry.id   AF-A0A430AKV2-F1
#
_cell.length_a   1.000
_cell.length_b   1.000
_cell.length_c   1.000
_cell.angle_alpha   90.00
_cell.angle_beta   90.00
_cell.angle_gamma   90.00
#
_symmetry.space_group_name_H-M   'P 1'
#
loop_
_entity.id
_entity.type
_entity.pdbx_description
1 polymer ?
#
loop_
_entity_poly.entity_id
_entity_poly.type
_entity_poly.pdbx_seq_one_letter_code
_entity_poly.pdbx_strand_id
1 'polypeptide(L)'
;MYKKVILLFCTFFLPIRKTSLGNSPYDLKSSPKCLVADQVKLNFDLLTDNEKEMSFYIKEHKHEVINMSAVEFAEQTLSSKSSVSRLAQKLGFRGFAEMKYAIAQEMKQVATEPTDLISGLKDVINETFLYSEQVNFYPLLDKIKNARGLFIYATGFTQNNYSKEFANSLFLSGRTNFLISGETNFEIISQTLNSEDMVIITSLSGNTPAIKNTIKYLNMSKVPICSVTAFGKSFLSTHSKFQLYYEVSDVPAQGGSHRISMIGLNIILSIFAYKYREFILFDE
;
A
#
# COMPACT_ATOMS: atom_id res chain seq x y z
N MET A 1 -5.20 -42.22 -31.22
CA MET A 1 -5.02 -43.46 -30.43
C MET A 1 -4.31 -43.02 -29.15
N TYR A 2 -4.99 -42.52 -28.11
CA TYR A 2 -6.04 -43.10 -27.29
C TYR A 2 -7.20 -42.13 -26.97
N LYS A 3 -8.38 -42.70 -26.69
CA LYS A 3 -9.66 -42.06 -26.33
C LYS A 3 -9.82 -41.97 -24.80
N LYS A 4 -10.57 -40.94 -24.36
CA LYS A 4 -11.60 -40.89 -23.29
C LYS A 4 -11.37 -41.62 -21.95
N VAL A 5 -11.45 -40.86 -20.84
CA VAL A 5 -12.19 -41.17 -19.59
C VAL A 5 -12.65 -39.81 -19.01
N ILE A 6 -13.88 -39.32 -19.26
CA ILE A 6 -15.13 -39.46 -18.48
C ILE A 6 -15.04 -39.05 -17.01
N LEU A 7 -15.86 -38.03 -16.69
CA LEU A 7 -16.25 -37.47 -15.40
C LEU A 7 -16.55 -38.53 -14.32
N LEU A 8 -16.19 -38.21 -13.08
CA LEU A 8 -17.03 -38.51 -11.92
C LEU A 8 -17.15 -37.28 -11.01
N PHE A 9 -18.35 -36.68 -11.04
CA PHE A 9 -18.89 -35.89 -9.95
C PHE A 9 -19.10 -36.83 -8.76
N CYS A 10 -18.46 -36.55 -7.62
CA CYS A 10 -18.88 -37.12 -6.33
C CYS A 10 -18.82 -36.03 -5.26
N THR A 11 -20.02 -35.55 -4.96
CA THR A 11 -20.45 -34.86 -3.76
C THR A 11 -19.86 -35.50 -2.49
N PHE A 12 -18.99 -34.76 -1.80
CA PHE A 12 -18.72 -34.98 -0.37
C PHE A 12 -19.09 -33.71 0.39
N PHE A 13 -20.35 -33.66 0.82
CA PHE A 13 -20.78 -32.87 1.96
C PHE A 13 -20.38 -33.66 3.21
N LEU A 14 -19.41 -33.16 3.98
CA LEU A 14 -19.17 -33.59 5.37
C LEU A 14 -18.98 -32.33 6.24
N PRO A 15 -19.41 -32.39 7.52
CA PRO A 15 -19.87 -31.24 8.26
C PRO A 15 -18.72 -30.46 8.89
N ILE A 16 -18.81 -29.13 8.81
CA ILE A 16 -17.97 -28.21 9.56
C ILE A 16 -18.28 -28.39 11.05
N ARG A 17 -17.38 -29.08 11.76
CA ARG A 17 -17.32 -29.05 13.23
C ARG A 17 -17.00 -27.62 13.66
N LYS A 18 -17.91 -27.02 14.43
CA LYS A 18 -17.63 -25.84 15.25
C LYS A 18 -16.54 -26.19 16.27
N THR A 19 -15.35 -25.60 16.13
CA THR A 19 -14.39 -25.47 17.22
C THR A 19 -14.18 -23.99 17.52
N SER A 20 -14.21 -23.72 18.82
CA SER A 20 -14.19 -22.46 19.55
C SER A 20 -13.13 -21.45 19.09
N LEU A 21 -13.61 -20.21 18.90
CA LEU A 21 -13.01 -18.93 19.33
C LEU A 21 -11.49 -18.95 19.59
N GLY A 22 -10.72 -18.62 18.55
CA GLY A 22 -9.36 -18.11 18.64
C GLY A 22 -9.30 -16.80 17.86
N ASN A 23 -8.91 -15.72 18.53
CA ASN A 23 -8.98 -14.35 18.04
C ASN A 23 -8.28 -14.17 16.69
N SER A 24 -9.00 -13.63 15.71
CA SER A 24 -8.43 -13.09 14.47
C SER A 24 -7.61 -11.84 14.81
N PRO A 25 -6.35 -11.70 14.34
CA PRO A 25 -5.52 -10.53 14.61
C PRO A 25 -5.98 -9.26 13.88
N TYR A 26 -7.09 -9.33 13.12
CA TYR A 26 -7.64 -8.21 12.35
C TYR A 26 -8.90 -7.62 12.97
N ASP A 27 -8.99 -7.57 14.30
CA ASP A 27 -9.97 -6.75 14.99
C ASP A 27 -9.57 -5.27 14.89
N LEU A 28 -10.10 -4.62 13.85
CA LEU A 28 -10.02 -3.20 13.55
C LEU A 28 -10.68 -2.35 14.65
N LYS A 29 -10.01 -2.18 15.79
CA LYS A 29 -10.27 -1.14 16.80
C LYS A 29 -8.97 -0.53 17.34
N SER A 30 -8.16 -0.01 16.44
CA SER A 30 -7.26 1.09 16.74
C SER A 30 -7.16 1.97 15.50
N SER A 31 -7.71 3.18 15.60
CA SER A 31 -7.51 4.27 14.64
C SER A 31 -6.05 4.35 14.16
N PRO A 32 -5.78 4.76 12.91
CA PRO A 32 -4.42 4.81 12.37
C PRO A 32 -3.52 5.59 13.34
N LYS A 33 -2.42 4.96 13.77
CA LYS A 33 -1.37 5.59 14.60
C LYS A 33 -0.94 6.86 13.90
N CYS A 34 -1.45 8.01 14.33
CA CYS A 34 -1.22 9.25 13.63
C CYS A 34 -0.07 10.00 14.29
N LEU A 35 1.00 10.23 13.51
CA LEU A 35 2.12 11.02 13.97
C LEU A 35 1.67 12.48 14.15
N VAL A 36 2.01 13.08 15.29
CA VAL A 36 1.75 14.50 15.59
C VAL A 36 2.33 15.38 14.48
N ALA A 37 3.50 15.02 13.94
CA ALA A 37 4.10 15.74 12.82
C ALA A 37 3.26 15.69 11.54
N ASP A 38 2.57 14.57 11.27
CA ASP A 38 1.70 14.44 10.10
C ASP A 38 0.40 15.23 10.30
N GLN A 39 -0.15 15.24 11.52
CA GLN A 39 -1.29 16.09 11.86
C GLN A 39 -0.95 17.57 11.74
N VAL A 40 0.26 17.99 12.14
CA VAL A 40 0.72 19.37 11.96
C VAL A 40 0.80 19.73 10.49
N LYS A 41 1.34 18.84 9.63
CA LYS A 41 1.39 19.09 8.17
C LYS A 41 0.00 19.20 7.55
N LEU A 42 -0.91 18.29 7.90
CA LEU A 42 -2.27 18.26 7.35
C LEU A 42 -3.08 19.51 7.72
N ASN A 43 -2.83 20.08 8.90
CA ASN A 43 -3.57 21.22 9.43
C ASN A 43 -2.76 22.53 9.41
N PHE A 44 -1.58 22.57 8.79
CA PHE A 44 -0.61 23.66 8.95
C PHE A 44 -1.19 25.04 8.62
N ASP A 45 -2.00 25.11 7.55
CA ASP A 45 -2.63 26.36 7.10
C ASP A 45 -3.76 26.83 8.03
N LEU A 46 -4.27 25.96 8.91
CA LEU A 46 -5.33 26.24 9.88
C LEU A 46 -4.78 26.66 11.26
N LEU A 47 -3.46 26.56 11.44
CA LEU A 47 -2.79 26.95 12.68
C LEU A 47 -2.51 28.45 12.70
N THR A 48 -2.71 29.08 13.84
CA THR A 48 -2.21 30.45 14.08
C THR A 48 -0.69 30.45 14.16
N ASP A 49 -0.05 31.62 14.07
CA ASP A 49 1.41 31.69 14.13
C ASP A 49 1.97 31.17 15.47
N ASN A 50 1.29 31.48 16.57
CA ASN A 50 1.65 30.93 17.89
C ASN A 50 1.45 29.39 17.96
N GLU A 51 0.42 28.86 17.29
CA GLU A 51 0.22 27.40 17.18
C GLU A 51 1.28 26.72 16.30
N LYS A 52 1.77 27.41 15.26
CA LYS A 52 2.91 26.94 14.47
C LYS A 52 4.19 26.95 15.30
N GLU A 53 4.45 28.00 16.07
CA GLU A 53 5.60 28.08 16.99
C GLU A 53 5.57 26.96 18.04
N MET A 54 4.42 26.72 18.68
CA MET A 54 4.21 25.57 19.56
C MET A 54 4.53 24.24 18.85
N SER A 55 4.10 24.09 17.60
CA SER A 55 4.35 22.88 16.80
C SER A 55 5.84 22.70 16.45
N PHE A 56 6.55 23.79 16.16
CA PHE A 56 8.00 23.76 15.94
C PHE A 56 8.74 23.39 17.24
N TYR A 57 8.35 23.97 18.37
CA TYR A 57 8.94 23.63 19.66
C TYR A 57 8.75 22.15 19.99
N ILE A 58 7.54 21.60 19.79
CA ILE A 58 7.27 20.17 19.94
C ILE A 58 8.20 19.32 19.08
N LYS A 59 8.45 19.73 17.83
CA LYS A 59 9.31 19.00 16.90
C LYS A 59 10.77 18.95 17.38
N GLU A 60 11.31 20.05 17.87
CA GLU A 60 12.73 20.15 18.26
C GLU A 60 12.97 19.61 19.69
N HIS A 61 11.98 19.69 20.58
CA HIS A 61 12.13 19.38 22.02
C HIS A 61 11.25 18.21 22.50
N LYS A 62 11.02 17.20 21.66
CA LYS A 62 10.12 16.06 21.96
C LYS A 62 10.38 15.43 23.34
N HIS A 63 11.64 15.21 23.71
CA HIS A 63 12.03 14.61 24.99
C HIS A 63 11.64 15.43 26.21
N GLU A 64 11.69 16.76 26.10
CA GLU A 64 11.33 17.67 27.18
C GLU A 64 9.81 17.75 27.28
N VAL A 65 9.13 17.91 26.14
CA VAL A 65 7.67 18.05 26.05
C VAL A 65 6.92 16.86 26.65
N ILE A 66 7.40 15.62 26.48
CA ILE A 66 6.73 14.44 27.06
C ILE A 66 6.71 14.45 28.60
N ASN A 67 7.63 15.19 29.21
CA ASN A 67 7.75 15.31 30.67
C ASN A 67 7.04 16.56 31.21
N MET A 68 6.65 17.51 30.36
CA MET A 68 5.93 18.72 30.76
C MET A 68 4.44 18.48 31.03
N SER A 69 3.87 19.26 31.94
CA SER A 69 2.44 19.52 32.05
C SER A 69 1.99 20.52 30.98
N ALA A 70 0.67 20.63 30.77
CA ALA A 70 0.11 21.62 29.84
C ALA A 70 0.40 23.07 30.27
N VAL A 71 0.68 23.31 31.56
CA VAL A 71 1.01 24.64 32.10
C VAL A 71 2.47 24.97 31.78
N GLU A 72 3.39 24.06 32.11
CA GLU A 72 4.82 24.24 31.82
C GLU A 72 5.08 24.39 30.32
N PHE A 73 4.41 23.57 29.49
CA PHE A 73 4.52 23.71 28.04
C PHE A 73 4.00 25.07 27.55
N ALA A 74 2.88 25.55 28.11
CA ALA A 74 2.35 26.87 27.76
C ALA A 74 3.32 28.00 28.15
N GLU A 75 3.98 27.90 29.31
CA GLU A 75 4.99 28.88 29.74
C GLU A 75 6.21 28.87 28.82
N GLN A 76 6.71 27.69 28.45
CA GLN A 76 7.86 27.53 27.55
C GLN A 76 7.60 28.09 26.14
N THR A 77 6.36 27.99 25.66
CA THR A 77 5.97 28.51 24.34
C THR A 77 5.27 29.87 24.41
N LEU A 78 5.46 30.63 25.50
CA LEU A 78 4.87 31.97 25.71
C LEU A 78 3.37 32.04 25.36
N SER A 79 2.65 31.00 25.76
CA SER A 79 1.28 30.70 25.39
C SER A 79 0.40 30.51 26.62
N SER A 80 -0.91 30.37 26.40
CA SER A 80 -1.85 30.04 27.46
C SER A 80 -2.17 28.54 27.45
N LYS A 81 -2.54 27.99 28.62
CA LYS A 81 -3.02 26.60 28.75
C LYS A 81 -4.20 26.30 27.80
N SER A 82 -5.08 27.28 27.54
CA SER A 82 -6.19 27.11 26.62
C SER A 82 -5.72 27.06 25.16
N SER A 83 -4.69 27.83 24.79
CA SER A 83 -4.04 27.74 23.46
C SER A 83 -3.45 26.36 23.21
N VAL A 84 -2.76 25.78 24.20
CA VAL A 84 -2.19 24.43 24.12
C VAL A 84 -3.30 23.38 23.92
N SER A 85 -4.41 23.49 24.66
CA SER A 85 -5.54 22.57 24.49
C SER A 85 -6.20 22.71 23.12
N ARG A 86 -6.31 23.93 22.59
CA ARG A 86 -6.88 24.19 21.27
C ARG A 86 -6.00 23.64 20.16
N LEU A 87 -4.68 23.79 20.26
CA LEU A 87 -3.73 23.17 19.34
C LEU A 87 -3.94 21.66 19.29
N ALA A 88 -3.95 20.99 20.45
CA ALA A 88 -4.15 19.54 20.51
C ALA A 88 -5.46 19.10 19.83
N GLN A 89 -6.54 19.86 20.03
CA GLN A 89 -7.83 19.60 19.38
C GLN A 89 -7.82 19.83 17.87
N LYS A 90 -7.17 20.90 17.39
CA LYS A 90 -6.98 21.13 15.94
C LYS A 90 -6.19 20.02 15.27
N LEU A 91 -5.23 19.43 15.98
CA LEU A 91 -4.45 18.29 15.53
C LEU A 91 -5.18 16.94 15.68
N GLY A 92 -6.45 16.95 16.10
CA GLY A 92 -7.29 15.75 16.18
C GLY A 92 -7.21 14.98 17.50
N PHE A 93 -6.58 15.53 18.54
CA PHE A 93 -6.51 14.93 19.87
C PHE A 93 -7.56 15.52 20.83
N ARG A 94 -8.01 14.76 21.83
CA ARG A 94 -8.93 15.22 22.88
C ARG A 94 -8.32 16.31 23.75
N GLY A 95 -6.99 16.37 23.86
CA GLY A 95 -6.26 17.39 24.57
C GLY A 95 -4.76 17.10 24.69
N PHE A 96 -4.04 17.98 25.40
CA PHE A 96 -2.58 17.92 25.50
C PHE A 96 -2.05 16.58 26.03
N ALA A 97 -2.73 15.96 27.00
CA ALA A 97 -2.31 14.67 27.55
C ALA A 97 -2.32 13.54 26.51
N GLU A 98 -3.33 13.50 25.64
CA GLU A 98 -3.42 12.49 24.58
C GLU A 98 -2.39 12.77 23.47
N MET A 99 -2.20 14.04 23.10
CA MET A 99 -1.15 14.44 22.17
C MET A 99 0.24 14.07 22.72
N LYS A 100 0.51 14.32 24.00
CA LYS A 100 1.75 13.96 24.69
C LYS A 100 1.97 12.45 24.73
N TYR A 101 0.91 11.68 24.96
CA TYR A 101 0.95 10.23 24.87
C TYR A 101 1.29 9.77 23.45
N ALA A 102 0.71 10.37 22.41
CA ALA A 102 1.05 10.08 21.03
C ALA A 102 2.54 10.36 20.74
N ILE A 103 3.06 11.52 21.15
CA ILE A 103 4.49 11.87 21.02
C ILE A 103 5.37 10.84 21.73
N ALA A 104 5.02 10.43 22.95
CA ALA A 104 5.79 9.43 23.69
C ALA A 104 5.78 8.05 23.00
N GLN A 105 4.67 7.68 22.34
CA GLN A 105 4.59 6.45 21.55
C GLN A 105 5.43 6.52 20.27
N GLU A 106 5.49 7.68 19.60
CA GLU A 106 6.43 7.90 18.49
C GLU A 106 7.87 7.70 18.95
N MET A 107 8.23 8.31 20.08
CA MET A 107 9.59 8.24 20.63
C MET A 107 9.99 6.82 21.05
N LYS A 108 9.06 6.03 21.59
CA LYS A 108 9.29 4.61 21.92
C LYS A 108 9.50 3.75 20.68
N GLN A 109 8.92 4.10 19.54
CA GLN A 109 9.17 3.40 18.27
C GLN A 109 10.56 3.70 17.69
N VAL A 110 11.13 4.88 17.99
CA VAL A 110 12.52 5.24 17.65
C VAL A 110 13.54 4.44 18.47
N ALA A 111 13.18 4.08 19.71
CA ALA A 111 13.95 3.16 20.54
C ALA A 111 13.61 1.70 20.20
N THR A 112 13.71 1.34 18.93
CA THR A 112 13.66 -0.07 18.53
C THR A 112 15.03 -0.69 18.79
N GLU A 113 15.06 -1.69 19.68
CA GLU A 113 16.09 -2.74 19.72
C GLU A 113 16.53 -3.10 18.29
N PRO A 114 17.80 -3.45 18.04
CA PRO A 114 18.26 -3.79 16.70
C PRO A 114 17.39 -4.90 16.11
N THR A 115 16.43 -4.51 15.25
CA THR A 115 15.60 -5.45 14.51
C THR A 115 16.53 -6.22 13.58
N ASP A 116 16.45 -7.55 13.58
CA ASP A 116 17.12 -8.35 12.56
C ASP A 116 16.47 -8.04 11.20
N LEU A 117 16.99 -7.02 10.52
CA LEU A 117 16.50 -6.57 9.22
C LEU A 117 16.63 -7.66 8.17
N ILE A 118 17.58 -8.59 8.33
CA ILE A 118 17.74 -9.73 7.43
C ILE A 118 16.58 -10.70 7.65
N SER A 119 16.22 -11.01 8.90
CA SER A 119 15.04 -11.82 9.19
C SER A 119 13.78 -11.17 8.65
N GLY A 120 13.54 -9.88 8.94
CA GLY A 120 12.36 -9.18 8.44
C GLY A 120 12.28 -9.14 6.91
N LEU A 121 13.43 -9.00 6.23
CA LEU A 121 13.49 -9.09 4.77
C LEU A 121 13.14 -10.51 4.28
N LYS A 122 13.67 -11.56 4.92
CA LYS A 122 13.36 -12.95 4.59
C LYS A 122 11.87 -13.24 4.76
N ASP A 123 11.25 -12.73 5.81
CA ASP A 123 9.83 -12.93 6.09
C ASP A 123 8.98 -12.32 4.97
N VAL A 124 9.24 -11.07 4.57
CA VAL A 124 8.55 -10.42 3.44
C VAL A 124 8.71 -11.21 2.13
N ILE A 125 9.91 -11.72 1.86
CA ILE A 125 10.18 -12.55 0.68
C ILE A 125 9.33 -13.82 0.74
N ASN A 126 9.40 -14.55 1.86
CA ASN A 126 8.72 -15.82 2.05
C ASN A 126 7.20 -15.67 1.95
N GLU A 127 6.61 -14.68 2.63
CA GLU A 127 5.17 -14.42 2.59
C GLU A 127 4.70 -14.07 1.17
N THR A 128 5.49 -13.30 0.42
CA THR A 128 5.18 -12.99 -0.98
C THR A 128 5.20 -14.25 -1.86
N PHE A 129 6.16 -15.16 -1.64
CA PHE A 129 6.20 -16.46 -2.34
C PHE A 129 5.03 -17.35 -1.96
N LEU A 130 4.74 -17.53 -0.67
CA LEU A 130 3.62 -18.34 -0.17
C LEU A 130 2.28 -17.87 -0.73
N TYR A 131 2.07 -16.56 -0.82
CA TYR A 131 0.91 -16.01 -1.51
C TYR A 131 0.90 -16.38 -3.00
N SER A 132 2.02 -16.16 -3.70
CA SER A 132 2.10 -16.39 -5.14
C SER A 132 1.83 -17.85 -5.54
N GLU A 133 2.19 -18.82 -4.70
CA GLU A 133 1.92 -20.24 -4.93
C GLU A 133 0.42 -20.56 -4.93
N GLN A 134 -0.39 -19.74 -4.25
CA GLN A 134 -1.84 -19.91 -4.15
C GLN A 134 -2.59 -19.15 -5.25
N VAL A 135 -1.92 -18.27 -5.99
CA VAL A 135 -2.54 -17.46 -7.04
C VAL A 135 -2.73 -18.30 -8.30
N ASN A 136 -3.97 -18.36 -8.79
CA ASN A 136 -4.24 -18.84 -10.13
C ASN A 136 -3.92 -17.74 -11.16
N PHE A 137 -2.72 -17.79 -11.73
CA PHE A 137 -2.28 -16.81 -12.73
C PHE A 137 -2.94 -16.98 -14.10
N TYR A 138 -3.47 -18.16 -14.45
CA TYR A 138 -3.91 -18.47 -15.81
C TYR A 138 -4.87 -17.44 -16.41
N PRO A 139 -5.97 -17.02 -15.75
CA PRO A 139 -6.90 -16.04 -16.32
C PRO A 139 -6.27 -14.67 -16.59
N LEU A 140 -5.28 -14.28 -15.79
CA LEU A 140 -4.55 -13.03 -15.94
C LEU A 140 -3.55 -13.12 -17.10
N LEU A 141 -2.81 -14.23 -17.20
CA LEU A 141 -1.83 -14.47 -18.26
C LEU A 141 -2.49 -14.57 -19.64
N ASP A 142 -3.60 -15.32 -19.73
CA ASP A 142 -4.41 -15.41 -20.95
C ASP A 142 -4.90 -14.03 -21.39
N LYS A 143 -5.41 -13.21 -20.45
CA LYS A 143 -5.87 -11.87 -20.79
C LYS A 143 -4.73 -10.95 -21.23
N ILE A 144 -3.53 -11.08 -20.65
CA ILE A 144 -2.36 -10.31 -21.08
C ILE A 144 -1.90 -10.72 -22.47
N LYS A 145 -1.80 -12.03 -22.74
CA LYS A 145 -1.39 -12.56 -24.05
C LYS A 145 -2.29 -12.02 -25.17
N ASN A 146 -3.60 -12.01 -24.94
CA ASN A 146 -4.62 -11.65 -25.93
C ASN A 146 -5.02 -10.16 -25.94
N ALA A 147 -4.52 -9.32 -25.02
CA ALA A 147 -4.84 -7.89 -25.04
C ALA A 147 -4.25 -7.21 -26.29
N ARG A 148 -4.97 -6.26 -26.88
CA ARG A 148 -4.47 -5.42 -27.98
C ARG A 148 -3.32 -4.52 -27.49
N GLY A 149 -3.59 -3.65 -26.53
CA GLY A 149 -2.59 -2.84 -25.84
C GLY A 149 -2.41 -3.28 -24.39
N LEU A 150 -1.16 -3.37 -23.92
CA LEU A 150 -0.83 -3.54 -22.50
C LEU A 150 -0.19 -2.26 -21.97
N PHE A 151 -0.83 -1.65 -20.97
CA PHE A 151 -0.39 -0.40 -20.36
C PHE A 151 -0.02 -0.64 -18.91
N ILE A 152 1.12 -0.10 -18.47
CA ILE A 152 1.62 -0.23 -17.11
C ILE A 152 1.72 1.16 -16.51
N TYR A 153 1.11 1.36 -15.35
CA TYR A 153 1.17 2.63 -14.64
C TYR A 153 1.57 2.41 -13.18
N ALA A 154 2.46 3.25 -12.67
CA ALA A 154 2.93 3.19 -11.30
C ALA A 154 2.60 4.48 -10.54
N THR A 155 2.01 4.36 -9.35
CA THR A 155 1.58 5.53 -8.57
C THR A 155 2.70 6.22 -7.81
N GLY A 156 3.91 5.65 -7.77
CA GLY A 156 5.02 6.16 -6.97
C GLY A 156 6.38 5.75 -7.51
N PHE A 157 7.44 6.38 -6.99
CA PHE A 157 8.80 6.26 -7.49
C PHE A 157 9.34 4.83 -7.44
N THR A 158 9.29 4.18 -6.28
CA THR A 158 9.77 2.80 -6.12
C THR A 158 8.97 1.83 -6.97
N GLN A 159 7.64 2.00 -7.00
CA GLN A 159 6.77 1.20 -7.86
C GLN A 159 7.14 1.36 -9.33
N ASN A 160 7.45 2.58 -9.78
CA ASN A 160 7.87 2.84 -11.15
C ASN A 160 9.18 2.13 -11.50
N ASN A 161 10.14 2.06 -10.58
CA ASN A 161 11.40 1.36 -10.82
C ASN A 161 11.19 -0.15 -11.01
N TYR A 162 10.39 -0.79 -10.16
CA TYR A 162 10.08 -2.21 -10.31
C TYR A 162 9.20 -2.49 -11.53
N SER A 163 8.27 -1.59 -11.84
CA SER A 163 7.44 -1.69 -13.05
C SER A 163 8.24 -1.56 -14.34
N LYS A 164 9.36 -0.82 -14.36
CA LYS A 164 10.30 -0.78 -15.51
C LYS A 164 10.96 -2.12 -15.76
N GLU A 165 11.45 -2.77 -14.71
CA GLU A 165 12.07 -4.09 -14.81
C GLU A 165 11.06 -5.15 -15.30
N PHE A 166 9.85 -5.10 -14.75
CA PHE A 166 8.74 -5.94 -15.18
C PHE A 166 8.35 -5.70 -16.65
N ALA A 167 8.20 -4.44 -17.05
CA ALA A 167 7.94 -4.04 -18.44
C ALA A 167 9.00 -4.58 -19.41
N ASN A 168 10.28 -4.48 -19.04
CA ASN A 168 11.39 -5.04 -19.82
C ASN A 168 11.31 -6.57 -19.90
N SER A 169 10.98 -7.25 -18.80
CA SER A 169 10.87 -8.71 -18.77
C SER A 169 9.73 -9.23 -19.65
N LEU A 170 8.59 -8.53 -19.68
CA LEU A 170 7.50 -8.81 -20.61
C LEU A 170 7.92 -8.57 -22.08
N PHE A 171 8.61 -7.46 -22.33
CA PHE A 171 9.12 -7.13 -23.67
C PHE A 171 10.09 -8.21 -24.19
N LEU A 172 11.03 -8.67 -23.35
CA LEU A 172 11.93 -9.78 -23.66
C LEU A 172 11.21 -11.13 -23.85
N SER A 173 9.98 -11.23 -23.35
CA SER A 173 9.09 -12.38 -23.55
C SER A 173 8.12 -12.16 -24.72
N GLY A 174 8.40 -11.20 -25.62
CA GLY A 174 7.61 -10.92 -26.82
C GLY A 174 6.30 -10.16 -26.57
N ARG A 175 6.06 -9.65 -25.35
CA ARG A 175 4.85 -8.89 -25.01
C ARG A 175 5.15 -7.40 -24.96
N THR A 176 4.85 -6.71 -26.07
CA THR A 176 4.90 -5.25 -26.16
C THR A 176 3.99 -4.61 -25.11
N ASN A 177 4.50 -3.57 -24.46
CA ASN A 177 3.79 -2.84 -23.41
C ASN A 177 4.21 -1.37 -23.38
N PHE A 178 3.39 -0.54 -22.75
CA PHE A 178 3.62 0.90 -22.61
C PHE A 178 3.68 1.26 -21.13
N LEU A 179 4.87 1.64 -20.66
CA LEU A 179 5.04 2.20 -19.32
C LEU A 179 4.66 3.69 -19.34
N ILE A 180 3.56 4.03 -18.68
CA ILE A 180 3.01 5.38 -18.65
C ILE A 180 3.61 6.15 -17.49
N SER A 181 4.23 7.29 -17.82
CA SER A 181 4.84 8.20 -16.83
C SER A 181 3.95 9.42 -16.63
N GLY A 182 3.67 9.73 -15.36
CA GLY A 182 2.88 10.91 -15.00
C GLY A 182 1.37 10.67 -15.03
N GLU A 183 0.68 11.28 -14.07
CA GLU A 183 -0.76 11.16 -13.90
C GLU A 183 -1.54 11.71 -15.10
N THR A 184 -1.16 12.88 -15.62
CA THR A 184 -1.80 13.50 -16.78
C THR A 184 -1.75 12.60 -18.01
N ASN A 185 -0.61 11.95 -18.27
CA ASN A 185 -0.49 11.02 -19.40
C ASN A 185 -1.36 9.77 -19.18
N PHE A 186 -1.47 9.31 -17.93
CA PHE A 186 -2.35 8.18 -17.59
C PHE A 186 -3.83 8.52 -17.76
N GLU A 187 -4.23 9.74 -17.40
CA GLU A 187 -5.58 10.25 -17.66
C GLU A 187 -5.86 10.33 -19.17
N ILE A 188 -4.98 10.96 -19.95
CA ILE A 188 -5.16 11.13 -21.40
C ILE A 188 -5.26 9.77 -22.10
N ILE A 189 -4.33 8.84 -21.83
CA ILE A 189 -4.35 7.54 -22.49
C ILE A 189 -5.59 6.73 -22.09
N SER A 190 -6.07 6.85 -20.84
CA SER A 190 -7.24 6.10 -20.39
C SER A 190 -8.48 6.36 -21.24
N GLN A 191 -8.58 7.54 -21.84
CA GLN A 191 -9.71 7.98 -22.68
C GLN A 191 -9.78 7.29 -24.04
N THR A 192 -8.70 6.64 -24.47
CA THR A 192 -8.63 5.93 -25.77
C THR A 192 -8.72 4.42 -25.62
N LEU A 193 -8.63 3.89 -24.39
CA LEU A 193 -8.62 2.46 -24.12
C LEU A 193 -10.03 1.87 -24.09
N ASN A 194 -10.12 0.59 -24.48
CA ASN A 194 -11.37 -0.17 -24.41
C ASN A 194 -11.15 -1.61 -23.90
N SER A 195 -12.19 -2.45 -23.96
CA SER A 195 -12.17 -3.84 -23.44
C SER A 195 -11.13 -4.78 -24.09
N GLU A 196 -10.60 -4.41 -25.25
CA GLU A 196 -9.53 -5.15 -25.92
C GLU A 196 -8.15 -4.87 -25.31
N ASP A 197 -7.97 -3.73 -24.64
CA ASP A 197 -6.73 -3.37 -23.97
C ASP A 197 -6.68 -3.90 -22.53
N MET A 198 -5.56 -3.67 -21.85
CA MET A 198 -5.41 -4.00 -20.44
C MET A 198 -4.48 -3.00 -19.74
N VAL A 199 -4.79 -2.69 -18.49
CA VAL A 199 -3.98 -1.81 -17.64
C VAL A 199 -3.49 -2.58 -16.41
N ILE A 200 -2.19 -2.52 -16.13
CA ILE A 200 -1.58 -2.96 -14.87
C ILE A 200 -1.24 -1.72 -14.05
N ILE A 201 -1.73 -1.66 -12.81
CA ILE A 201 -1.50 -0.54 -11.90
C ILE A 201 -0.75 -1.03 -10.67
N THR A 202 0.49 -0.57 -10.50
CA THR A 202 1.30 -0.87 -9.31
C THR A 202 1.19 0.27 -8.30
N SER A 203 0.73 -0.03 -7.10
CA SER A 203 0.53 0.96 -6.02
C SER A 203 0.94 0.38 -4.67
N LEU A 204 1.21 1.23 -3.68
CA LEU A 204 1.39 0.77 -2.30
C LEU A 204 0.03 0.56 -1.65
N SER A 205 -0.67 1.65 -1.33
CA SER A 205 -1.95 1.61 -0.61
C SER A 205 -3.16 1.32 -1.49
N GLY A 206 -3.03 1.45 -2.82
CA GLY A 206 -4.16 1.35 -3.76
C GLY A 206 -5.23 2.44 -3.58
N ASN A 207 -4.95 3.51 -2.82
CA ASN A 207 -5.91 4.56 -2.46
C ASN A 207 -5.47 5.96 -2.93
N THR A 208 -4.68 6.05 -4.00
CA THR A 208 -4.19 7.32 -4.58
C THR A 208 -5.37 8.15 -5.10
N PRO A 209 -5.71 9.30 -4.47
CA PRO A 209 -6.89 10.09 -4.83
C PRO A 209 -6.88 10.57 -6.29
N ALA A 210 -5.70 10.94 -6.76
CA ALA A 210 -5.47 11.59 -8.04
C ALA A 210 -5.93 10.74 -9.25
N ILE A 211 -5.76 9.41 -9.17
CA ILE A 211 -6.15 8.49 -10.26
C ILE A 211 -7.55 7.88 -10.10
N LYS A 212 -8.33 8.25 -9.07
CA LYS A 212 -9.64 7.62 -8.82
C LYS A 212 -10.60 7.82 -9.98
N ASN A 213 -10.62 9.01 -10.59
CA ASN A 213 -11.48 9.29 -11.72
C ASN A 213 -11.04 8.52 -12.97
N THR A 214 -9.73 8.40 -13.20
CA THR A 214 -9.16 7.58 -14.27
C THR A 214 -9.57 6.11 -14.14
N ILE A 215 -9.48 5.54 -12.94
CA ILE A 215 -9.91 4.15 -12.68
C ILE A 215 -11.40 3.96 -12.96
N LYS A 216 -12.26 4.93 -12.56
CA LYS A 216 -13.70 4.88 -12.87
C LYS A 216 -13.94 4.91 -14.38
N TYR A 217 -13.24 5.77 -15.10
CA TYR A 217 -13.33 5.86 -16.56
C TYR A 217 -12.96 4.54 -17.23
N LEU A 218 -11.81 3.95 -16.86
CA LEU A 218 -11.37 2.64 -17.36
C LEU A 218 -12.43 1.55 -17.13
N ASN A 219 -13.05 1.52 -15.94
CA ASN A 219 -14.13 0.58 -15.64
C ASN A 219 -15.39 0.83 -16.48
N MET A 220 -15.79 2.09 -16.68
CA MET A 220 -16.92 2.45 -17.55
C MET A 220 -16.68 2.00 -19.00
N SER A 221 -15.45 2.14 -19.49
CA SER A 221 -14.99 1.66 -20.81
C SER A 221 -14.70 0.15 -20.85
N LYS A 222 -14.98 -0.58 -19.76
CA LYS A 222 -14.77 -2.03 -19.61
C LYS A 222 -13.33 -2.47 -19.83
N VAL A 223 -12.37 -1.59 -19.61
CA VAL A 223 -10.94 -1.91 -19.67
C VAL A 223 -10.60 -2.78 -18.45
N PRO A 224 -10.09 -4.00 -18.64
CA PRO A 224 -9.65 -4.85 -17.54
C PRO A 224 -8.42 -4.25 -16.86
N ILE A 225 -8.50 -4.14 -15.54
CA ILE A 225 -7.41 -3.63 -14.70
C ILE A 225 -6.86 -4.81 -13.87
N CYS A 226 -5.53 -4.91 -13.82
CA CYS A 226 -4.81 -5.70 -12.83
C CYS A 226 -4.16 -4.78 -11.81
N SER A 227 -4.62 -4.81 -10.57
CA SER A 227 -3.98 -4.09 -9.47
C SER A 227 -2.87 -4.93 -8.85
N VAL A 228 -1.71 -4.31 -8.61
CA VAL A 228 -0.63 -4.90 -7.80
C VAL A 228 -0.41 -3.99 -6.60
N THR A 229 -0.88 -4.39 -5.41
CA THR A 229 -0.88 -3.56 -4.20
C THR A 229 -0.33 -4.30 -2.98
N ALA A 230 0.05 -3.57 -1.93
CA ALA A 230 0.24 -4.22 -0.64
C ALA A 230 -1.07 -4.91 -0.19
N PHE A 231 -0.97 -5.91 0.68
CA PHE A 231 -2.14 -6.58 1.22
C PHE A 231 -3.13 -5.61 1.85
N GLY A 232 -4.41 -5.90 1.63
CA GLY A 232 -5.52 -5.11 2.16
C GLY A 232 -6.55 -4.71 1.11
N LYS A 233 -7.73 -4.36 1.57
CA LYS A 233 -8.80 -3.83 0.71
C LYS A 233 -8.51 -2.37 0.38
N SER A 234 -8.46 -2.04 -0.90
CA SER A 234 -8.24 -0.68 -1.38
C SER A 234 -9.23 -0.31 -2.48
N PHE A 235 -9.36 1.00 -2.76
CA PHE A 235 -10.18 1.45 -3.88
C PHE A 235 -9.73 0.81 -5.20
N LEU A 236 -8.41 0.75 -5.45
CA LEU A 236 -7.89 0.15 -6.66
C LEU A 236 -8.21 -1.36 -6.74
N SER A 237 -8.00 -2.13 -5.67
CA SER A 237 -8.25 -3.58 -5.70
C SER A 237 -9.72 -3.92 -5.86
N THR A 238 -10.65 -3.14 -5.30
CA THR A 238 -12.10 -3.35 -5.48
C THR A 238 -12.62 -2.96 -6.87
N HIS A 239 -11.87 -2.15 -7.62
CA HIS A 239 -12.23 -1.71 -8.98
C HIS A 239 -11.33 -2.35 -10.05
N SER A 240 -10.64 -3.43 -9.71
CA SER A 240 -9.79 -4.19 -10.63
C SER A 240 -10.39 -5.56 -10.91
N LYS A 241 -10.23 -6.05 -12.14
CA LYS A 241 -10.68 -7.39 -12.54
C LYS A 241 -9.75 -8.46 -11.97
N PHE A 242 -8.45 -8.18 -11.98
CA PHE A 242 -7.43 -9.05 -11.41
C PHE A 242 -6.73 -8.32 -10.26
N GLN A 243 -6.37 -9.05 -9.22
CA GLN A 243 -5.67 -8.50 -8.07
C GLN A 243 -4.47 -9.38 -7.73
N LEU A 244 -3.30 -8.76 -7.67
CA LEU A 244 -2.08 -9.34 -7.11
C LEU A 244 -1.71 -8.53 -5.86
N TYR A 245 -1.27 -9.23 -4.83
CA TYR A 245 -0.84 -8.62 -3.57
C TYR A 245 0.63 -8.91 -3.29
N TYR A 246 1.24 -8.10 -2.44
CA TYR A 246 2.59 -8.33 -1.94
C TYR A 246 2.73 -7.88 -0.48
N GLU A 247 3.70 -8.47 0.22
CA GLU A 247 4.03 -8.12 1.59
C GLU A 247 4.97 -6.92 1.65
N VAL A 248 4.87 -6.14 2.72
CA VAL A 248 5.70 -4.96 2.97
C VAL A 248 6.32 -5.02 4.35
N SER A 249 7.43 -4.31 4.56
CA SER A 249 8.02 -4.17 5.89
C SER A 249 8.43 -2.74 6.19
N ASP A 250 8.46 -2.42 7.47
CA ASP A 250 9.06 -1.18 7.94
C ASP A 250 10.59 -1.29 7.92
N VAL A 251 11.21 -0.23 7.43
CA VAL A 251 12.66 -0.02 7.44
C VAL A 251 12.92 1.20 8.33
N PRO A 252 13.82 1.07 9.33
CA PRO A 252 14.21 2.19 10.17
C PRO A 252 14.75 3.34 9.32
N ALA A 253 14.29 4.56 9.58
CA ALA A 253 14.87 5.77 9.01
C ALA A 253 15.22 6.78 10.10
N GLN A 254 16.12 7.71 9.77
CA GLN A 254 16.57 8.73 10.71
C GLN A 254 15.40 9.56 11.24
N GLY A 255 15.50 9.98 12.50
CA GLY A 255 14.48 10.80 13.16
C GLY A 255 13.21 10.06 13.59
N GLY A 256 13.24 8.72 13.65
CA GLY A 256 12.08 7.94 14.08
C GLY A 256 10.98 7.77 13.04
N SER A 257 11.26 8.15 11.79
CA SER A 257 10.37 7.88 10.68
C SER A 257 10.51 6.41 10.25
N HIS A 258 9.39 5.75 9.98
CA HIS A 258 9.38 4.43 9.37
C HIS A 258 9.22 4.60 7.86
N ARG A 259 10.10 3.99 7.07
CA ARG A 259 9.94 3.89 5.62
C ARG A 259 9.42 2.50 5.27
N ILE A 260 8.53 2.41 4.31
CA ILE A 260 8.00 1.12 3.86
C ILE A 260 8.90 0.57 2.75
N SER A 261 9.48 -0.61 2.98
CA SER A 261 10.09 -1.43 1.94
C SER A 261 9.00 -2.05 1.07
N MET A 262 9.17 -1.96 -0.24
CA MET A 262 8.29 -2.55 -1.24
C MET A 262 8.99 -3.68 -1.99
N ILE A 263 9.98 -4.35 -1.39
CA ILE A 263 10.68 -5.47 -2.04
C ILE A 263 9.73 -6.58 -2.49
N GLY A 264 8.64 -6.82 -1.74
CA GLY A 264 7.57 -7.73 -2.16
C GLY A 264 6.96 -7.38 -3.52
N LEU A 265 6.87 -6.09 -3.88
CA LEU A 265 6.40 -5.67 -5.20
C LEU A 265 7.34 -6.15 -6.31
N ASN A 266 8.65 -6.04 -6.11
CA ASN A 266 9.62 -6.57 -7.08
C ASN A 266 9.47 -8.08 -7.23
N ILE A 267 9.32 -8.81 -6.12
CA ILE A 267 9.20 -10.26 -6.11
C ILE A 267 7.94 -10.71 -6.86
N ILE A 268 6.76 -10.15 -6.52
CA ILE A 268 5.52 -10.55 -7.18
C ILE A 268 5.52 -10.21 -8.67
N LEU A 269 6.12 -9.07 -9.07
CA LEU A 269 6.26 -8.71 -10.48
C LEU A 269 7.24 -9.62 -11.22
N SER A 270 8.35 -10.01 -10.58
CA SER A 270 9.28 -10.98 -11.15
C SER A 270 8.58 -12.33 -11.33
N ILE A 271 7.93 -12.87 -10.31
CA ILE A 271 7.15 -14.12 -10.39
C ILE A 271 6.13 -14.03 -11.53
N PHE A 272 5.43 -12.91 -11.63
CA PHE A 272 4.47 -12.66 -12.71
C PHE A 272 5.12 -12.73 -14.10
N ALA A 273 6.28 -12.09 -14.29
CA ALA A 273 7.02 -12.17 -15.54
C ALA A 273 7.51 -13.61 -15.85
N TYR A 274 8.01 -14.33 -14.85
CA TYR A 274 8.41 -15.74 -15.00
C TYR A 274 7.22 -16.63 -15.37
N LYS A 275 6.07 -16.43 -14.72
CA LYS A 275 4.84 -17.14 -15.02
C LYS A 275 4.31 -16.82 -16.43
N TYR A 276 4.44 -15.57 -16.87
CA TYR A 276 4.12 -15.21 -18.26
C TYR A 276 5.04 -15.87 -19.26
N ARG A 277 6.34 -15.91 -18.98
CA ARG A 277 7.32 -16.62 -19.81
C ARG A 277 7.05 -18.12 -19.88
N GLU A 278 6.75 -18.75 -18.76
CA GLU A 278 6.33 -20.15 -18.70
C GLU A 278 5.08 -20.37 -19.55
N PHE A 279 4.05 -19.53 -19.36
CA PHE A 279 2.79 -19.62 -20.09
C PHE A 279 2.97 -19.55 -21.60
N ILE A 280 3.73 -18.59 -22.14
CA ILE A 280 3.91 -18.49 -23.59
C ILE A 280 4.76 -19.62 -24.20
N LEU A 281 5.54 -20.35 -23.41
CA LEU A 281 6.36 -21.46 -23.88
C LEU A 281 5.61 -22.79 -23.95
N PHE A 282 4.55 -22.95 -23.14
CA PHE A 282 3.86 -24.24 -22.97
C PHE A 282 2.35 -24.19 -23.25
N ASP A 283 1.81 -23.04 -23.67
CA ASP A 283 0.39 -22.86 -24.05
C ASP A 283 0.18 -23.09 -25.57
N GLU A 284 0.80 -24.16 -26.11
CA GLU A 284 0.50 -24.77 -27.43
C GLU A 284 -0.40 -25.99 -27.29
#